data_AF-A0A0F4LYQ0-F1
#
_entry.id   AF-A0A0F4LYQ0-F1
#
_cell.length_a   1.000
_cell.length_b   1.000
_cell.length_c   1.000
_cell.angle_alpha   90.00
_cell.angle_beta   90.00
_cell.angle_gamma   90.00
#
_symmetry.space_group_name_H-M   'P 1'
#
loop_
_entity.id
_entity.type
_entity.pdbx_description
1 polymer ?
#
loop_
_entity_poly.entity_id
_entity_poly.type
_entity_poly.pdbx_seq_one_letter_code
_entity_poly.pdbx_strand_id
1 'polypeptide(L)'
;MSYYKAFSTGSCIYLVIFMIDYVVELFSINSSGTTNTVLGLEIITKMNNNSLNTTFSLTWKVLILYLAFILLFMSFFYFFKKIKNR
;
A
#
# COMPACT_ATOMS: atom_id res chain seq x y z
N MET A 1 15.41 -17.41 10.64
CA MET A 1 15.31 -16.32 9.64
C MET A 1 16.10 -15.13 10.15
N SER A 2 17.05 -14.59 9.39
CA SER A 2 17.72 -13.33 9.77
C SER A 2 16.71 -12.18 9.74
N TYR A 3 16.80 -11.23 10.66
CA TYR A 3 15.85 -10.10 10.77
C TYR A 3 15.71 -9.33 9.44
N TYR A 4 16.79 -9.23 8.67
CA TYR A 4 16.80 -8.65 7.33
C TYR A 4 15.91 -9.40 6.33
N LYS A 5 15.88 -10.73 6.39
CA LYS A 5 15.02 -11.54 5.52
C LYS A 5 13.54 -11.40 5.88
N ALA A 6 13.23 -11.29 7.19
CA ALA A 6 11.87 -11.04 7.65
C ALA A 6 11.36 -9.65 7.20
N PHE A 7 12.21 -8.62 7.33
CA PHE A 7 11.92 -7.28 6.84
C PHE A 7 11.69 -7.27 5.32
N SER A 8 12.61 -7.84 4.54
CA SER A 8 12.50 -7.89 3.09
C SER A 8 11.24 -8.64 2.63
N THR A 9 10.88 -9.74 3.31
CA THR A 9 9.64 -10.47 3.03
C THR A 9 8.40 -9.63 3.36
N GLY A 10 8.39 -8.95 4.51
CA GLY A 10 7.29 -8.06 4.91
C GLY A 10 7.10 -6.88 3.96
N SER A 11 8.19 -6.25 3.52
CA SER A 11 8.15 -5.18 2.51
C SER A 11 7.65 -5.69 1.16
N CYS A 12 8.07 -6.89 0.74
CA CYS A 12 7.59 -7.51 -0.50
C CYS A 12 6.08 -7.77 -0.44
N ILE A 13 5.59 -8.33 0.67
CA ILE A 13 4.15 -8.55 0.90
C ILE A 13 3.39 -7.22 0.87
N TYR A 14 3.90 -6.18 1.53
CA TYR A 14 3.27 -4.87 1.50
C TYR A 14 3.18 -4.29 0.08
N LEU A 15 4.25 -4.41 -0.72
CA LEU A 15 4.25 -3.95 -2.10
C LEU A 15 3.22 -4.69 -2.96
N VAL A 16 3.05 -6.00 -2.74
CA VAL A 16 2.02 -6.78 -3.44
C VAL A 16 0.62 -6.32 -3.07
N ILE A 17 0.34 -6.14 -1.78
CA ILE A 17 -0.95 -5.61 -1.31
C ILE A 17 -1.19 -4.20 -1.86
N PHE A 18 -0.15 -3.37 -1.88
CA PHE A 18 -0.20 -2.02 -2.42
C PHE A 18 -0.51 -1.98 -3.91
N MET A 19 0.10 -2.87 -4.69
CA MET A 19 -0.21 -3.02 -6.09
C MET A 19 -1.65 -3.50 -6.32
N ILE A 20 -2.14 -4.46 -5.53
CA ILE A 20 -3.50 -4.97 -5.68
C ILE A 20 -4.52 -3.89 -5.37
N ASP A 21 -4.37 -3.18 -4.25
CA ASP A 21 -5.27 -2.07 -3.87
C ASP A 21 -5.28 -0.99 -4.95
N TYR A 22 -4.10 -0.62 -5.46
CA TYR A 22 -3.97 0.31 -6.57
C TYR A 22 -4.71 -0.16 -7.82
N VAL A 23 -4.51 -1.40 -8.25
CA VAL A 23 -5.13 -1.96 -9.46
C VAL A 23 -6.65 -2.02 -9.29
N VAL A 24 -7.14 -2.48 -8.13
CA VAL A 24 -8.58 -2.55 -7.82
C VAL A 24 -9.21 -1.17 -7.88
N GLU A 25 -8.60 -0.16 -7.24
CA GLU A 25 -9.13 1.19 -7.26
C GLU A 25 -9.12 1.79 -8.67
N LEU A 26 -8.06 1.54 -9.43
CA LEU A 26 -7.92 2.02 -10.81
C LEU A 26 -9.03 1.47 -11.72
N PHE A 27 -9.41 0.21 -11.52
CA PHE A 27 -10.55 -0.40 -12.22
C PHE A 27 -11.91 -0.03 -11.62
N SER A 28 -11.95 0.47 -10.39
CA SER A 28 -13.19 0.90 -9.72
C SER A 28 -13.55 2.37 -10.00
N ILE A 29 -12.71 3.12 -10.73
CA ILE A 29 -13.00 4.48 -11.18
C ILE A 29 -14.10 4.44 -12.25
N ASN A 30 -15.34 4.58 -11.80
CA ASN A 30 -16.53 4.58 -12.66
C ASN A 30 -16.99 5.99 -13.08
N SER A 31 -16.32 7.07 -12.64
CA SER A 31 -16.73 8.45 -12.91
C SER A 31 -15.62 9.47 -12.74
N SER A 32 -15.73 10.61 -13.43
CA SER A 32 -14.88 11.79 -13.27
C SER A 32 -14.86 12.24 -11.80
N GLY A 33 -13.70 12.18 -11.16
CA GLY A 33 -13.61 12.49 -9.74
C GLY A 33 -12.23 12.23 -9.14
N THR A 34 -12.08 12.70 -7.91
CA THR A 34 -10.93 12.40 -7.06
C THR A 34 -11.29 11.20 -6.20
N THR A 35 -10.61 10.08 -6.43
CA THR A 35 -10.82 8.83 -5.69
C THR A 35 -9.59 8.58 -4.82
N ASN A 36 -9.80 8.37 -3.53
CA ASN A 36 -8.71 8.07 -2.60
C ASN A 36 -8.71 6.57 -2.31
N THR A 37 -7.66 5.89 -2.74
CA THR A 37 -7.41 4.49 -2.40
C THR A 37 -7.33 4.29 -0.88
N VAL A 38 -7.62 3.07 -0.43
CA VAL A 38 -7.47 2.67 0.97
C VAL A 38 -6.05 2.91 1.46
N LEU A 39 -5.05 2.71 0.59
CA LEU A 39 -3.64 2.95 0.91
C LEU A 39 -3.16 4.39 0.73
N GLY A 40 -4.06 5.31 0.36
CA GLY A 40 -3.81 6.75 0.36
C GLY A 40 -3.21 7.31 -0.92
N LEU A 41 -3.14 6.56 -2.01
CA LEU A 41 -3.01 7.15 -3.34
C LEU A 41 -4.28 7.92 -3.70
N GLU A 42 -4.09 9.15 -4.15
CA GLU A 42 -5.14 9.98 -4.71
C GLU A 42 -5.11 9.83 -6.23
N ILE A 43 -6.21 9.35 -6.80
CA ILE A 43 -6.38 9.16 -8.24
C ILE A 43 -7.37 10.20 -8.74
N ILE A 44 -6.87 11.20 -9.45
CA ILE A 44 -7.67 12.27 -10.05
C ILE A 44 -7.94 11.90 -11.48
N THR A 45 -9.18 11.50 -11.77
CA THR A 45 -9.59 11.12 -13.12
C THR A 45 -10.43 12.23 -13.73
N LYS A 46 -9.88 12.90 -14.75
CA LYS A 46 -10.63 13.86 -15.57
C LYS A 46 -11.03 13.18 -16.87
N MET A 47 -12.31 12.84 -16.99
CA MET A 47 -12.88 12.32 -18.21
C MET A 47 -13.24 13.50 -19.12
N ASN A 48 -12.55 13.63 -20.26
CA ASN A 48 -12.92 14.54 -21.33
C ASN A 48 -13.37 13.71 -22.54
N ASN A 49 -14.19 14.27 -23.43
CA ASN A 49 -14.87 13.56 -24.52
C ASN A 49 -13.96 12.73 -25.45
N ASN A 50 -12.64 12.94 -25.41
CA ASN A 50 -11.65 12.24 -26.24
C ASN A 50 -10.49 11.59 -25.46
N SER A 51 -10.40 11.77 -24.14
CA SER A 51 -9.29 11.19 -23.36
C SER A 51 -9.62 11.03 -21.87
N LEU A 52 -9.25 9.87 -21.34
CA LEU A 52 -9.17 9.61 -19.92
C LEU A 52 -7.81 10.11 -19.43
N ASN A 53 -7.79 11.24 -18.74
CA ASN A 53 -6.57 11.77 -18.13
C ASN A 53 -6.58 11.40 -16.64
N THR A 54 -5.82 10.37 -16.28
CA THR A 54 -5.64 9.91 -14.90
C THR A 54 -4.35 10.48 -14.33
N THR A 55 -4.48 11.30 -13.28
CA THR A 55 -3.35 11.87 -12.56
C THR A 55 -3.21 11.16 -11.23
N PHE A 56 -2.02 10.64 -10.98
CA PHE A 56 -1.69 9.93 -9.75
C PHE A 56 -0.93 10.87 -8.81
N SER A 57 -1.48 11.10 -7.63
CA SER A 57 -0.83 11.85 -6.58
C SER A 57 -0.51 10.91 -5.42
N LEU A 58 0.79 10.74 -5.15
CA LEU A 58 1.24 10.03 -3.96
C LEU A 58 1.03 10.95 -2.76
N THR A 59 0.07 10.63 -1.89
CA THR A 59 -0.06 11.37 -0.64
C THR A 59 0.92 10.85 0.42
N TRP A 60 1.26 11.71 1.37
CA TRP A 60 2.06 11.36 2.55
C TRP A 60 1.47 10.21 3.37
N LYS A 61 0.17 9.93 3.20
CA LYS A 61 -0.54 8.84 3.86
C LYS A 61 0.02 7.47 3.47
N VAL A 62 0.47 7.28 2.23
CA VAL A 62 1.11 6.05 1.75
C VAL A 62 2.38 5.73 2.56
N LEU A 63 3.19 6.76 2.82
CA LEU A 63 4.47 6.62 3.52
C LEU A 63 4.25 6.32 5.01
N ILE A 64 3.23 6.95 5.61
CA ILE A 64 2.82 6.70 7.00
C ILE A 64 2.27 5.27 7.16
N LEU A 65 1.41 4.80 6.25
CA LEU A 65 0.86 3.45 6.25
C LEU A 65 1.95 2.39 6.07
N TYR A 66 2.93 2.65 5.20
CA TYR A 66 4.08 1.76 5.02
C TYR A 66 4.93 1.64 6.28
N LEU A 67 5.28 2.77 6.91
CA LEU A 67 6.01 2.79 8.17
C LEU A 67 5.26 2.05 9.28
N ALA A 68 3.96 2.30 9.42
CA ALA A 68 3.11 1.62 10.40
C ALA A 68 3.08 0.11 10.17
N PHE A 69 2.90 -0.33 8.92
CA PHE A 69 2.87 -1.75 8.57
C PHE A 69 4.20 -2.45 8.90
N ILE A 70 5.33 -1.84 8.52
CA ILE A 70 6.65 -2.39 8.81
C ILE A 70 6.92 -2.48 10.30
N LEU A 71 6.57 -1.44 11.07
CA LEU A 71 6.75 -1.44 12.52
C LEU A 71 5.92 -2.54 13.17
N LEU A 72 4.67 -2.72 12.73
CA LEU A 72 3.82 -3.83 13.19
C LEU A 72 4.41 -5.18 12.82
N PHE A 73 4.89 -5.35 11.58
CA PHE A 73 5.44 -6.62 11.10
C PHE A 73 6.73 -7.01 11.85
N MET A 74 7.62 -6.05 12.10
CA MET A 74 8.81 -6.24 12.92
C MET A 74 8.44 -6.58 14.38
N SER A 75 7.46 -5.88 14.95
CA SER A 75 6.99 -6.16 16.31
C SER A 75 6.42 -7.58 16.42
N PHE A 76 5.55 -7.98 15.49
CA PHE A 76 5.03 -9.34 15.41
C PHE A 76 6.13 -10.38 15.27
N PHE A 77 7.10 -10.16 14.38
CA PHE A 77 8.22 -11.08 14.19
C PHE A 77 9.05 -11.24 15.47
N TYR A 78 9.31 -10.14 16.18
CA TYR A 78 10.00 -10.15 17.46
C TYR A 78 9.21 -10.93 18.53
N PHE A 79 7.90 -10.69 18.66
CA PHE A 79 7.03 -11.42 19.58
C PHE A 79 6.98 -12.92 19.29
N PHE A 80 6.82 -13.32 18.02
CA PHE A 80 6.82 -14.73 17.61
C PHE A 80 8.15 -15.41 17.92
N LYS A 81 9.28 -14.72 17.69
CA LYS A 81 10.60 -15.25 18.03
C LYS A 81 10.77 -15.41 19.53
N LYS A 82 10.27 -14.45 20.33
CA LYS A 82 10.30 -14.52 21.80
C LYS A 82 9.44 -15.66 22.34
N ILE A 83 8.27 -15.90 21.74
CA ILE A 83 7.37 -17.02 22.09
C ILE A 83 8.00 -18.37 21.75
N LYS A 84 8.65 -18.51 20.59
CA LYS A 84 9.26 -19.77 20.16
C LYS A 84 10.54 -20.14 20.94
N ASN A 85 11.18 -19.17 21.58
CA ASN A 85 12.43 -19.36 22.32
C ASN A 85 12.22 -19.51 23.83
N ARG A 86 10.96 -19.59 24.28
CA ARG A 86 10.54 -20.10 25.60
C ARG A 86 10.02 -21.51 25.42
#